data_AF-A0A536CWA9-F1
#
_entry.id   AF-A0A536CWA9-F1
#
_cell.length_a   1.000
_cell.length_b   1.000
_cell.length_c   1.000
_cell.angle_alpha   90.00
_cell.angle_beta   90.00
_cell.angle_gamma   90.00
#
_symmetry.space_group_name_H-M   'P 1'
#
loop_
_entity.id
_entity.type
_entity.pdbx_description
1 polymer ?
#
loop_
_entity_poly.entity_id
_entity_poly.type
_entity_poly.pdbx_seq_one_letter_code
_entity_poly.pdbx_strand_id
1 'polypeptide(L)'
;LDLIEQFIGGEIYSNPIQHTRIKPPERELPEHLQGSSLLARTDWHQDQGVHLPEADHTNMLTVWLPLTDATADNGCLCVIPGSHREGLVTHCLRPGARIPDALLSGQPITVPVKRGGVLLFHHLTKHASLTNTSNGIRWSFDLRYHPVDQPTGRPAFPGFVARSRKNPASAITDWRVWAKLWRDTRSRLAQAQAAGKFTRWTSEEPICA
;
A
#
# COMPACT_ATOMS: atom_id res chain seq x y z
N LEU A 1 -5.54 15.96 1.87
CA LEU A 1 -5.84 16.18 0.44
C LEU A 1 -5.07 17.36 -0.14
N ASP A 2 -4.96 18.50 0.54
CA ASP A 2 -4.16 19.64 0.04
C ASP A 2 -2.68 19.30 -0.18
N LEU A 3 -2.07 18.50 0.71
CA LEU A 3 -0.72 17.98 0.51
C LEU A 3 -0.63 17.06 -0.72
N ILE A 4 -1.63 16.22 -0.95
CA ILE A 4 -1.67 15.26 -2.06
C ILE A 4 -1.76 16.00 -3.41
N GLU A 5 -2.57 17.06 -3.46
CA GLU A 5 -2.76 17.90 -4.65
C GLU A 5 -1.45 18.48 -5.20
N GLN A 6 -0.47 18.75 -4.34
CA GLN A 6 0.85 19.25 -4.75
C GLN A 6 1.67 18.25 -5.58
N PHE A 7 1.36 16.95 -5.48
CA PHE A 7 2.09 15.89 -6.18
C PHE A 7 1.33 15.35 -7.40
N ILE A 8 0.01 15.25 -7.31
CA ILE A 8 -0.81 14.57 -8.34
C ILE A 8 -1.93 15.45 -8.92
N GLY A 9 -2.02 16.72 -8.53
CA GLY A 9 -3.03 17.66 -9.02
C GLY A 9 -4.38 17.59 -8.28
N GLY A 10 -5.30 18.47 -8.69
CA GLY A 10 -6.57 18.71 -7.98
C GLY A 10 -7.68 17.68 -8.23
N GLU A 11 -7.46 16.74 -9.14
CA GLU A 11 -8.40 15.65 -9.47
C GLU A 11 -7.91 14.37 -8.79
N ILE A 12 -8.29 14.17 -7.53
CA ILE A 12 -7.75 13.12 -6.67
C ILE A 12 -8.72 11.95 -6.57
N TYR A 13 -8.26 10.78 -7.02
CA TYR A 13 -8.93 9.50 -6.85
C TYR A 13 -8.30 8.72 -5.70
N SER A 14 -9.15 8.19 -4.82
CA SER A 14 -8.80 7.25 -3.77
C SER A 14 -8.77 5.85 -4.35
N ASN A 15 -7.58 5.29 -4.52
CA ASN A 15 -7.38 3.98 -5.10
C ASN A 15 -7.96 2.86 -4.19
N PRO A 16 -8.47 1.75 -4.75
CA PRO A 16 -8.95 0.60 -3.95
C PRO A 16 -7.89 -0.09 -3.07
N ILE A 17 -6.59 0.05 -3.35
CA ILE A 17 -5.53 -0.58 -2.56
C ILE A 17 -5.30 0.23 -1.28
N GLN A 18 -6.04 -0.10 -0.23
CA GLN A 18 -5.95 0.56 1.07
C GLN A 18 -5.83 -0.47 2.17
N HIS A 19 -4.94 -0.20 3.12
CA HIS A 19 -4.72 -1.10 4.25
C HIS A 19 -4.86 -0.35 5.56
N THR A 20 -5.61 -0.95 6.48
CA THR A 20 -5.42 -0.67 7.91
C THR A 20 -4.43 -1.71 8.40
N ARG A 21 -3.28 -1.28 8.92
CA ARG A 21 -2.26 -2.19 9.44
C ARG A 21 -2.21 -2.11 10.95
N ILE A 22 -2.48 -3.25 11.57
CA ILE A 22 -2.38 -3.45 13.01
C ILE A 22 -1.13 -4.30 13.23
N LYS A 23 -0.17 -3.77 13.99
CA LYS A 23 1.04 -4.50 14.38
C LYS A 23 1.08 -4.70 15.88
N PRO A 24 0.64 -5.85 16.39
CA PRO A 24 0.89 -6.25 17.77
C PRO A 24 2.38 -6.46 18.02
N PRO A 25 2.82 -6.53 19.29
CA PRO A 25 4.12 -7.08 19.64
C PRO A 25 4.28 -8.48 19.03
N GLU A 26 5.36 -8.73 18.29
CA GLU A 26 5.54 -9.99 17.56
C GLU A 26 5.56 -11.20 18.50
N ARG A 27 6.09 -11.03 19.73
CA ARG A 27 6.09 -12.05 20.78
C ARG A 27 4.70 -12.50 21.24
N GLU A 28 3.65 -11.71 20.97
CA GLU A 28 2.26 -12.03 21.29
C GLU A 28 1.54 -12.69 20.09
N LEU A 29 2.19 -12.77 18.92
CA LEU A 29 1.63 -13.44 17.76
C LEU A 29 1.85 -14.96 17.86
N PRO A 30 0.85 -15.78 17.52
CA PRO A 30 1.05 -17.20 17.26
C PRO A 30 2.20 -17.43 16.28
N GLU A 31 2.99 -18.47 16.48
CA GLU A 31 4.21 -18.75 15.68
C GLU A 31 3.95 -18.73 14.16
N HIS A 32 2.85 -19.32 13.71
CA HIS A 32 2.45 -19.34 12.30
C HIS A 32 2.10 -17.95 11.72
N LEU A 33 1.92 -16.92 12.55
CA LEU A 33 1.65 -15.53 12.15
C LEU A 33 2.86 -14.61 12.30
N GLN A 34 3.95 -15.05 12.93
CA GLN A 34 5.17 -14.24 13.11
C GLN A 34 5.89 -13.96 11.77
N GLY A 35 5.60 -14.72 10.71
CA GLY A 35 6.04 -14.46 9.33
C GLY A 35 5.00 -13.74 8.44
N SER A 36 3.85 -13.36 8.98
CA SER A 36 2.78 -12.73 8.20
C SER A 36 3.09 -11.25 7.97
N SER A 37 3.34 -10.87 6.72
CA SER A 37 3.51 -9.45 6.31
C SER A 37 2.32 -8.53 6.65
N LEU A 38 1.18 -9.10 7.07
CA LEU A 38 0.01 -8.36 7.53
C LEU A 38 0.07 -7.97 9.01
N LEU A 39 0.67 -8.80 9.86
CA LEU A 39 0.65 -8.64 11.33
C LEU A 39 2.03 -8.43 11.94
N ALA A 40 3.06 -9.04 11.35
CA ALA A 40 4.45 -8.96 11.77
C ALA A 40 5.21 -7.94 10.91
N ARG A 41 6.47 -8.22 10.58
CA ARG A 41 7.27 -7.43 9.65
C ARG A 41 6.69 -7.50 8.23
N THR A 42 6.40 -6.36 7.61
CA THR A 42 6.14 -6.30 6.16
C THR A 42 7.48 -6.30 5.44
N ASP A 43 7.67 -7.26 4.55
CA ASP A 43 8.90 -7.40 3.76
C ASP A 43 9.10 -6.26 2.75
N TRP A 44 10.31 -6.19 2.20
CA TRP A 44 10.64 -5.23 1.15
C TRP A 44 9.75 -5.41 -0.07
N HIS A 45 9.11 -4.33 -0.49
CA HIS A 45 8.23 -4.29 -1.65
C HIS A 45 8.17 -2.89 -2.25
N GLN A 46 7.55 -2.80 -3.43
CA GLN A 46 7.06 -1.58 -4.04
C GLN A 46 5.53 -1.66 -4.10
N ASP A 47 4.84 -0.56 -3.85
CA ASP A 47 3.37 -0.52 -3.91
C ASP A 47 2.88 -0.86 -5.32
N GLN A 48 3.60 -0.47 -6.38
CA GLN A 48 3.29 -0.88 -7.75
C GLN A 48 3.32 -2.41 -7.95
N GLY A 49 4.07 -3.13 -7.12
CA GLY A 49 4.19 -4.58 -7.20
C GLY A 49 2.85 -5.31 -7.02
N VAL A 50 1.89 -4.71 -6.32
CA VAL A 50 0.56 -5.30 -6.23
C VAL A 50 -0.35 -4.87 -7.39
N HIS A 51 -0.08 -3.79 -8.11
CA HIS A 51 -0.95 -3.30 -9.18
C HIS A 51 -0.86 -4.17 -10.46
N LEU A 52 -1.96 -4.23 -11.23
CA LEU A 52 -1.92 -4.77 -12.59
C LEU A 52 -1.16 -3.84 -13.56
N PRO A 53 -0.59 -4.37 -14.67
CA PRO A 53 0.25 -3.60 -15.59
C PRO A 53 -0.40 -2.35 -16.20
N GLU A 54 -1.74 -2.29 -16.28
CA GLU A 54 -2.47 -1.11 -16.74
C GLU A 54 -2.15 0.17 -15.95
N ALA A 55 -1.68 0.03 -14.69
CA ALA A 55 -1.32 1.16 -13.84
C ALA A 55 0.18 1.50 -13.85
N ASP A 56 0.96 0.95 -14.80
CA ASP A 56 2.41 1.17 -14.82
C ASP A 56 2.83 2.62 -15.10
N HIS A 57 1.91 3.41 -15.65
CA HIS A 57 2.10 4.84 -15.89
C HIS A 57 1.18 5.72 -15.02
N THR A 58 0.50 5.13 -14.04
CA THR A 58 -0.34 5.89 -13.10
C THR A 58 0.56 6.68 -12.15
N ASN A 59 0.37 8.00 -12.10
CA ASN A 59 1.04 8.89 -11.15
C ASN A 59 0.46 8.68 -9.73
N MET A 60 0.93 7.63 -9.07
CA MET A 60 0.40 7.20 -7.78
C MET A 60 1.27 7.64 -6.61
N LEU A 61 0.60 8.23 -5.62
CA LEU A 61 1.19 8.64 -4.36
C LEU A 61 0.71 7.73 -3.22
N THR A 62 1.67 7.18 -2.47
CA THR A 62 1.37 6.49 -1.21
C THR A 62 1.38 7.49 -0.07
N VAL A 63 0.33 7.43 0.75
CA VAL A 63 0.10 8.28 1.92
C VAL A 63 -0.02 7.37 3.12
N TRP A 64 1.06 7.29 3.90
CA TRP A 64 1.12 6.47 5.10
C TRP A 64 0.90 7.32 6.36
N LEU A 65 -0.08 6.92 7.17
CA LEU A 65 -0.58 7.69 8.31
C LEU A 65 -0.57 6.83 9.58
N PRO A 66 0.39 7.06 10.50
CA PRO A 66 0.40 6.38 11.78
C PRO A 66 -0.66 6.97 12.73
N LEU A 67 -1.51 6.11 13.30
CA LEU A 67 -2.51 6.49 14.31
C LEU A 67 -1.96 6.46 15.73
N THR A 68 -0.91 5.69 15.94
CA THR A 68 -0.04 5.70 17.13
C THR A 68 1.33 6.20 16.72
N ASP A 69 2.17 6.67 17.64
CA ASP A 69 3.58 6.93 17.29
C ASP A 69 4.18 5.71 16.58
N ALA A 70 4.92 5.96 15.51
CA ALA A 70 5.67 4.95 14.78
C ALA A 70 7.16 5.16 15.05
N THR A 71 7.75 4.20 15.74
CA THR A 71 9.12 4.20 16.22
C THR A 71 9.85 2.98 15.70
N ALA A 72 11.17 2.98 15.82
CA ALA A 72 12.00 1.86 15.36
C ALA A 72 11.63 0.54 16.08
N ASP A 73 11.37 0.61 17.38
CA ASP A 73 11.01 -0.53 18.23
C ASP A 73 9.57 -1.03 18.01
N ASN A 74 8.65 -0.19 17.54
CA ASN A 74 7.26 -0.60 17.32
C ASN A 74 6.89 -0.87 15.85
N GLY A 75 7.89 -0.95 14.97
CA GLY A 75 7.68 -1.38 13.59
C GLY A 75 7.32 -0.24 12.63
N CYS A 76 7.95 0.93 12.74
CA CYS A 76 7.86 1.99 11.73
C CYS A 76 8.38 1.51 10.36
N LEU A 77 8.17 2.35 9.33
CA LEU A 77 8.64 2.03 7.98
C LEU A 77 10.15 2.22 7.84
N CYS A 78 10.73 1.46 6.92
CA CYS A 78 12.07 1.65 6.38
C CYS A 78 11.96 1.86 4.87
N VAL A 79 12.83 2.70 4.33
CA VAL A 79 12.88 2.99 2.89
C VAL A 79 14.31 2.94 2.40
N ILE A 80 14.49 2.63 1.11
CA ILE A 80 15.76 2.86 0.43
C ILE A 80 15.63 4.19 -0.33
N PRO A 81 16.31 5.27 0.10
CA PRO A 81 16.23 6.56 -0.57
C PRO A 81 16.64 6.46 -2.05
N GLY A 82 15.91 7.14 -2.93
CA GLY A 82 16.21 7.15 -4.37
C GLY A 82 15.76 5.91 -5.16
N SER A 83 15.42 4.80 -4.50
CA SER A 83 15.06 3.53 -5.15
C SER A 83 13.87 3.61 -6.13
N HIS A 84 12.98 4.59 -5.98
CA HIS A 84 11.87 4.82 -6.90
C HIS A 84 12.31 5.17 -8.33
N ARG A 85 13.57 5.57 -8.52
CA ARG A 85 14.15 5.90 -9.84
C ARG A 85 14.64 4.68 -10.60
N GLU A 86 14.71 3.52 -9.95
CA GLU A 86 15.20 2.27 -10.53
C GLU A 86 14.12 1.49 -11.29
N GLY A 87 12.86 1.97 -11.26
CA GLY A 87 11.72 1.28 -11.85
C GLY A 87 11.18 0.14 -10.97
N LEU A 88 10.17 -0.57 -11.48
CA LEU A 88 9.59 -1.73 -10.80
C LEU A 88 10.51 -2.93 -10.93
N VAL A 89 10.88 -3.55 -9.80
CA VAL A 89 11.67 -4.78 -9.79
C VAL A 89 10.80 -6.02 -9.53
N THR A 90 11.33 -7.20 -9.85
CA THR A 90 10.65 -8.48 -9.63
C THR A 90 10.23 -8.65 -8.18
N HIS A 91 8.97 -9.06 -7.97
CA HIS A 91 8.53 -9.57 -6.68
C HIS A 91 8.21 -11.06 -6.79
N CYS A 92 8.70 -11.84 -5.82
CA CYS A 92 8.45 -13.27 -5.74
C CYS A 92 7.34 -13.54 -4.72
N LEU A 93 6.43 -14.47 -5.03
CA LEU A 93 5.30 -14.80 -4.16
C LEU A 93 5.72 -15.82 -3.09
N ARG A 94 6.03 -15.35 -1.87
CA ARG A 94 6.31 -16.19 -0.69
C ARG A 94 5.82 -15.50 0.59
N PRO A 95 4.83 -16.06 1.32
CA PRO A 95 3.39 -16.05 1.00
C PRO A 95 2.78 -14.73 0.46
N GLY A 96 3.54 -13.63 0.44
CA GLY A 96 3.18 -12.38 -0.25
C GLY A 96 4.18 -12.01 -1.35
N ALA A 97 3.88 -10.98 -2.15
CA ALA A 97 4.81 -10.46 -3.12
C ALA A 97 5.91 -9.65 -2.42
N ARG A 98 7.14 -10.15 -2.41
CA ARG A 98 8.32 -9.47 -1.84
C ARG A 98 9.46 -9.35 -2.84
N ILE A 99 10.26 -8.31 -2.70
CA ILE A 99 11.49 -8.12 -3.47
C ILE A 99 12.57 -9.07 -2.90
N PRO A 100 13.23 -9.90 -3.74
CA PRO A 100 14.39 -10.68 -3.34
C PRO A 100 15.54 -9.78 -2.85
N ASP A 101 16.29 -10.24 -1.85
CA ASP A 101 17.34 -9.43 -1.23
C ASP A 101 18.45 -9.04 -2.22
N ALA A 102 18.69 -9.88 -3.24
CA ALA A 102 19.63 -9.59 -4.33
C ALA A 102 19.25 -8.37 -5.19
N LEU A 103 17.99 -7.92 -5.15
CA LEU A 103 17.51 -6.73 -5.84
C LEU A 103 17.43 -5.50 -4.93
N LEU A 104 17.86 -5.62 -3.67
CA LEU A 104 17.93 -4.52 -2.72
C LEU A 104 19.32 -3.88 -2.80
N SER A 105 19.41 -2.80 -3.55
CA SER A 105 20.59 -1.92 -3.64
C SER A 105 20.38 -0.66 -2.80
N GLY A 106 21.46 -0.14 -2.20
CA GLY A 106 21.44 1.10 -1.44
C GLY A 106 21.25 0.92 0.07
N GLN A 107 21.52 1.98 0.82
CA GLN A 107 21.45 1.95 2.28
C GLN A 107 20.02 2.26 2.75
N PRO A 108 19.32 1.32 3.42
CA PRO A 108 18.01 1.60 3.98
C PRO A 108 18.12 2.57 5.16
N ILE A 109 17.12 3.44 5.29
CA ILE A 109 16.93 4.32 6.44
C ILE A 109 15.61 3.98 7.14
N THR A 110 15.62 4.09 8.47
CA THR A 110 14.41 3.97 9.30
C THR A 110 13.70 5.30 9.33
N VAL A 111 12.36 5.30 9.24
CA VAL A 111 11.55 6.52 9.18
C VAL A 111 10.54 6.54 10.33
N PRO A 112 10.95 6.96 11.54
CA PRO A 112 10.03 7.20 12.65
C PRO A 112 9.10 8.38 12.32
N VAL A 113 7.82 8.24 12.67
CA VAL A 113 6.81 9.27 12.43
C VAL A 113 5.91 9.35 13.65
N LYS A 114 5.78 10.54 14.24
CA LYS A 114 4.88 10.78 15.37
C LYS A 114 3.42 10.68 14.94
N ARG A 115 2.53 10.34 15.88
CA ARG A 115 1.08 10.40 15.67
C ARG A 115 0.69 11.77 15.11
N GLY A 116 -0.13 11.78 14.07
CA GLY A 116 -0.54 12.99 13.36
C GLY A 116 0.44 13.44 12.26
N GLY A 117 1.63 12.84 12.18
CA GLY A 117 2.51 12.97 11.04
C GLY A 117 2.03 12.17 9.83
N VAL A 118 2.69 12.37 8.70
CA VAL A 118 2.41 11.66 7.44
C VAL A 118 3.72 11.36 6.74
N LEU A 119 3.84 10.17 6.16
CA LEU A 119 4.90 9.83 5.23
C LEU A 119 4.33 9.70 3.82
N LEU A 120 4.86 10.51 2.90
CA LEU A 120 4.49 10.52 1.50
C LEU A 120 5.64 9.93 0.68
N PHE A 121 5.35 8.98 -0.22
CA PHE A 121 6.37 8.43 -1.09
C PHE A 121 5.79 7.91 -2.41
N HIS A 122 6.65 7.86 -3.42
CA HIS A 122 6.32 7.33 -4.75
C HIS A 122 6.05 5.83 -4.66
N HIS A 123 5.06 5.32 -5.39
CA HIS A 123 4.65 3.91 -5.41
C HIS A 123 5.76 2.91 -5.83
N LEU A 124 6.84 3.40 -6.46
CA LEU A 124 8.07 2.64 -6.76
C LEU A 124 9.13 2.68 -5.66
N THR A 125 8.91 3.37 -4.53
CA THR A 125 9.90 3.37 -3.44
C THR A 125 9.96 1.96 -2.85
N LYS A 126 11.16 1.36 -2.84
CA LYS A 126 11.42 0.12 -2.12
C LYS A 126 11.31 0.43 -0.63
N HIS A 127 10.33 -0.18 0.02
CA HIS A 127 10.05 0.05 1.43
C HIS A 127 9.64 -1.24 2.12
N ALA A 128 9.85 -1.25 3.43
CA ALA A 128 9.50 -2.33 4.33
C ALA A 128 9.04 -1.70 5.65
N SER A 129 8.80 -2.55 6.63
CA SER A 129 8.59 -2.10 8.00
C SER A 129 9.44 -2.93 8.95
N LEU A 130 9.72 -2.41 10.14
CA LEU A 130 10.41 -3.18 11.17
C LEU A 130 9.43 -4.10 11.92
N THR A 131 9.98 -5.11 12.60
CA THR A 131 9.26 -5.91 13.58
C THR A 131 8.84 -5.03 14.75
N ASN A 132 7.66 -5.27 15.32
CA ASN A 132 7.26 -4.64 16.55
C ASN A 132 7.76 -5.46 17.74
N THR A 133 8.81 -4.98 18.39
CA THR A 133 9.41 -5.56 19.60
C THR A 133 8.99 -4.83 20.88
N SER A 134 8.17 -3.78 20.75
CA SER A 134 7.62 -3.02 21.87
C SER A 134 6.52 -3.80 22.62
N ASN A 135 5.92 -3.18 23.65
CA ASN A 135 4.76 -3.73 24.38
C ASN A 135 3.41 -3.19 23.88
N GLY A 136 3.39 -2.33 22.85
CA GLY A 136 2.19 -1.67 22.35
C GLY A 136 1.81 -2.13 20.95
N ILE A 137 0.55 -1.90 20.56
CA ILE A 137 0.08 -2.13 19.19
C ILE A 137 0.32 -0.87 18.37
N ARG A 138 0.93 -1.00 17.19
CA ARG A 138 1.11 0.09 16.23
C ARG A 138 0.05 0.05 15.14
N TRP A 139 -0.73 1.12 15.04
CA TRP A 139 -1.80 1.29 14.05
C TRP A 139 -1.38 2.26 12.96
N SER A 140 -1.65 1.91 11.70
CA SER A 140 -1.47 2.82 10.57
C SER A 140 -2.51 2.62 9.47
N PHE A 141 -2.67 3.65 8.65
CA PHE A 141 -3.33 3.55 7.36
C PHE A 141 -2.31 3.70 6.23
N ASP A 142 -2.44 2.84 5.23
CA ASP A 142 -1.64 2.84 4.02
C ASP A 142 -2.58 3.15 2.86
N LEU A 143 -2.67 4.41 2.46
CA LEU A 143 -3.61 4.90 1.45
C LEU A 143 -2.85 5.18 0.15
N ARG A 144 -3.50 4.99 -1.01
CA ARG A 144 -2.96 5.40 -2.31
C ARG A 144 -3.92 6.32 -3.02
N TYR A 145 -3.35 7.33 -3.67
CA TYR A 145 -4.09 8.31 -4.46
C TYR A 145 -3.44 8.49 -5.82
N HIS A 146 -4.26 8.74 -6.84
CA HIS A 146 -3.81 9.05 -8.21
C HIS A 146 -4.83 9.97 -8.91
N PRO A 147 -4.51 10.54 -10.07
CA PRO A 147 -5.46 11.28 -10.90
C PRO A 147 -6.71 10.47 -11.27
N VAL A 148 -7.88 11.12 -11.31
CA VAL A 148 -9.20 10.49 -11.60
C VAL A 148 -9.29 9.78 -12.95
N ASP A 149 -8.52 10.22 -13.94
CA ASP A 149 -8.49 9.69 -15.30
C ASP A 149 -7.45 8.58 -15.52
N GLN A 150 -6.78 8.12 -14.47
CA GLN A 150 -5.73 7.11 -14.57
C GLN A 150 -6.16 5.73 -14.03
N PRO A 151 -5.64 4.63 -14.59
CA PRO A 151 -6.01 3.28 -14.17
C PRO A 151 -5.68 2.98 -12.71
N THR A 152 -6.56 2.23 -12.05
CA THR A 152 -6.39 1.86 -10.63
C THR A 152 -5.42 0.71 -10.44
N GLY A 153 -5.17 -0.11 -11.48
CA GLY A 153 -4.42 -1.38 -11.37
C GLY A 153 -5.18 -2.47 -10.59
N ARG A 154 -6.45 -2.21 -10.28
CA ARG A 154 -7.37 -3.03 -9.48
C ARG A 154 -8.81 -2.81 -9.93
N PRO A 155 -9.15 -3.04 -11.21
CA PRO A 155 -10.45 -2.66 -11.76
C PRO A 155 -11.61 -3.44 -11.13
N ALA A 156 -11.33 -4.59 -10.51
CA ALA A 156 -12.32 -5.40 -9.81
C ALA A 156 -12.79 -4.80 -8.46
N PHE A 157 -12.07 -3.82 -7.91
CA PHE A 157 -12.32 -3.25 -6.58
C PHE A 157 -12.69 -1.77 -6.65
N PRO A 158 -13.51 -1.25 -5.72
CA PRO A 158 -13.99 0.10 -5.78
C PRO A 158 -12.95 1.09 -5.24
N GLY A 159 -12.66 2.13 -6.02
CA GLY A 159 -12.14 3.39 -5.51
C GLY A 159 -13.24 4.46 -5.55
N PHE A 160 -12.85 5.71 -5.31
CA PHE A 160 -13.78 6.84 -5.41
C PHE A 160 -13.04 8.15 -5.65
N VAL A 161 -13.73 9.15 -6.20
CA VAL A 161 -13.21 10.52 -6.29
C VAL A 161 -13.16 11.10 -4.87
N ALA A 162 -11.96 11.33 -4.35
CA ALA A 162 -11.74 11.97 -3.05
C ALA A 162 -11.78 13.50 -3.14
N ARG A 163 -11.41 14.05 -4.30
CA ARG A 163 -11.52 15.48 -4.63
C ARG A 163 -11.55 15.66 -6.14
N SER A 164 -12.33 16.63 -6.61
CA SER A 164 -12.24 17.16 -7.96
C SER A 164 -12.41 18.67 -7.89
N ARG A 165 -11.45 19.42 -8.44
CA ARG A 165 -11.56 20.88 -8.60
C ARG A 165 -12.50 21.22 -9.75
N LYS A 166 -12.54 20.38 -10.79
CA LYS A 166 -13.39 20.55 -11.98
C LYS A 166 -14.86 20.23 -11.71
N ASN A 167 -15.13 19.20 -10.92
CA ASN A 167 -16.48 18.76 -10.57
C ASN A 167 -16.58 18.38 -9.07
N PRO A 168 -16.68 19.37 -8.17
CA PRO A 168 -16.71 19.11 -6.72
C PRO A 168 -17.83 18.17 -6.26
N ALA A 169 -18.97 18.16 -6.97
CA ALA A 169 -20.11 17.29 -6.65
C ALA A 169 -19.83 15.80 -6.86
N SER A 170 -18.78 15.45 -7.62
CA SER A 170 -18.35 14.05 -7.80
C SER A 170 -17.62 13.46 -6.59
N ALA A 171 -17.14 14.30 -5.67
CA ALA A 171 -16.36 13.84 -4.53
C ALA A 171 -17.24 13.09 -3.51
N ILE A 172 -16.81 11.89 -3.11
CA ILE A 172 -17.47 11.10 -2.07
C ILE A 172 -16.86 11.46 -0.72
N THR A 173 -17.65 12.11 0.15
CA THR A 173 -17.24 12.53 1.49
C THR A 173 -17.91 11.74 2.63
N ASP A 174 -19.03 11.05 2.37
CA ASP A 174 -19.68 10.19 3.36
C ASP A 174 -19.08 8.78 3.34
N TRP A 175 -18.48 8.38 4.46
CA TRP A 175 -17.90 7.05 4.64
C TRP A 175 -18.93 5.92 4.44
N ARG A 176 -20.23 6.18 4.64
CA ARG A 176 -21.29 5.19 4.44
C ARG A 176 -21.41 4.81 2.96
N VAL A 177 -21.23 5.76 2.05
CA VAL A 177 -21.21 5.53 0.61
C VAL A 177 -20.02 4.65 0.25
N TRP A 178 -18.84 4.99 0.78
CA TRP A 178 -17.64 4.17 0.60
C TRP A 178 -17.81 2.74 1.13
N ALA A 179 -18.34 2.57 2.35
CA ALA A 179 -18.63 1.26 2.91
C ALA A 179 -19.65 0.47 2.06
N LYS A 180 -20.65 1.15 1.49
CA LYS A 180 -21.60 0.53 0.57
C LYS A 180 -20.90 0.03 -0.70
N LEU A 181 -20.01 0.81 -1.33
CA LEU A 181 -19.26 0.39 -2.52
C LEU A 181 -18.49 -0.93 -2.30
N TRP A 182 -17.85 -1.07 -1.14
CA TRP A 182 -17.15 -2.32 -0.78
C TRP A 182 -18.12 -3.49 -0.54
N ARG A 183 -19.24 -3.27 0.16
CA ARG A 183 -20.26 -4.31 0.36
C ARG A 183 -20.87 -4.78 -0.96
N ASP A 184 -21.19 -3.84 -1.85
CA ASP A 184 -21.73 -4.13 -3.18
C ASP A 184 -20.69 -4.91 -4.02
N THR A 185 -19.42 -4.49 -3.99
CA THR A 185 -18.34 -5.19 -4.69
C THR A 185 -18.15 -6.61 -4.15
N ARG A 186 -18.17 -6.80 -2.84
CA ARG A 186 -18.10 -8.14 -2.22
C ARG A 186 -19.25 -9.02 -2.72
N SER A 187 -20.48 -8.52 -2.73
CA SER A 187 -21.65 -9.27 -3.23
C SER A 187 -21.49 -9.64 -4.70
N ARG A 188 -21.03 -8.71 -5.55
CA ARG A 188 -20.76 -8.95 -6.97
C ARG A 188 -19.68 -10.01 -7.18
N LEU A 189 -18.55 -9.91 -6.47
CA LEU A 189 -17.44 -10.86 -6.61
C LEU A 189 -17.79 -12.26 -6.10
N ALA A 190 -18.63 -12.38 -5.08
CA ALA A 190 -19.11 -13.67 -4.58
C ALA A 190 -20.01 -14.41 -5.60
N GLN A 191 -20.62 -13.68 -6.54
CA GLN A 191 -21.47 -14.25 -7.59
C GLN A 191 -20.72 -14.51 -8.91
N ALA A 192 -19.50 -13.97 -9.06
CA ALA A 192 -18.74 -14.09 -10.28
C ALA A 192 -18.14 -15.50 -10.43
N GLN A 193 -18.31 -16.12 -11.60
CA GLN A 193 -17.71 -17.42 -11.91
C GLN A 193 -16.18 -17.36 -12.09
N ALA A 194 -15.63 -16.18 -12.39
CA ALA A 194 -14.19 -15.94 -12.46
C ALA A 194 -13.86 -14.54 -11.92
N ALA A 195 -12.98 -14.49 -10.92
CA ALA A 195 -12.62 -13.23 -10.24
C ALA A 195 -11.54 -12.42 -11.01
N GLY A 196 -10.96 -12.99 -12.07
CA GLY A 196 -9.83 -12.40 -12.81
C GLY A 196 -8.49 -12.53 -12.08
N LYS A 197 -7.42 -12.01 -12.69
CA LYS A 197 -6.08 -12.00 -12.09
C LYS A 197 -5.94 -10.81 -11.15
N PHE A 198 -5.53 -11.05 -9.91
CA PHE A 198 -5.25 -10.00 -8.90
C PHE A 198 -3.77 -9.77 -8.63
N THR A 199 -2.88 -10.50 -9.31
CA THR A 199 -1.44 -10.35 -9.16
C THR A 199 -0.81 -10.20 -10.54
N ARG A 200 0.24 -9.40 -10.67
CA ARG A 200 1.01 -9.32 -11.91
C ARG A 200 2.01 -10.47 -12.02
N TRP A 201 2.55 -10.92 -10.89
CA TRP A 201 3.66 -11.89 -10.79
C TRP A 201 3.21 -13.33 -11.00
N THR A 202 4.09 -14.15 -11.58
CA THR A 202 3.93 -15.61 -11.71
C THR A 202 4.86 -16.38 -10.76
N SER A 203 5.96 -15.78 -10.32
CA SER A 203 7.06 -16.43 -9.55
C SER A 203 7.84 -17.47 -10.35
N GLU A 204 7.73 -17.44 -11.67
CA GLU A 204 8.49 -18.28 -12.61
C GLU A 204 9.85 -17.63 -12.95
N GLU A 205 10.06 -16.38 -12.54
CA GLU A 205 11.31 -15.67 -12.76
C GLU A 205 12.46 -16.40 -12.04
N PRO A 206 13.64 -16.59 -12.68
CA PRO A 206 14.74 -17.37 -12.10
C PRO A 206 15.20 -16.89 -10.72
N ILE A 207 15.07 -15.60 -10.43
CA ILE A 207 15.40 -15.01 -9.12
C ILE A 207 14.45 -15.42 -8.00
N CYS A 208 13.31 -16.03 -8.35
CA CYS A 208 12.30 -16.53 -7.42
C CYS A 208 12.47 -18.01 -7.06
N ALA A 209 13.38 -18.74 -7.72
CA ALA A 209 13.67 -20.16 -7.47
C ALA A 209 14.38 -20.36 -6.12
#